data_AF-A0A1Z5SUE1-F1
#
_entry.id   AF-A0A1Z5SUE1-F1
#
_cell.length_a   1.000
_cell.length_b   1.000
_cell.length_c   1.000
_cell.angle_alpha   90.00
_cell.angle_beta   90.00
_cell.angle_gamma   90.00
#
_symmetry.space_group_name_H-M   'P 1'
#
loop_
_entity.id
_entity.type
_entity.pdbx_description
1 polymer ?
#
loop_
_entity_poly.entity_id
_entity_poly.type
_entity_poly.pdbx_seq_one_letter_code
_entity_poly.pdbx_strand_id
1 'polypeptide(L)'
;MQKHIFQPIPDLNRLQRPITREDRLKTILANLEKHEQDVKKSIVAGALQKLQTARQKATDTDTTTIDHDQQPLDHGRLPSNLRAPYRQGSGDPCMPYIDPRRLAEADAAEQARADPQLAAVLEAVAQLREYETCAGRAKEPYIKALERQRAQQRAGW
;
A
#
# COMPACT_ATOMS: atom_id res chain seq x y z
N MET A 1 31.23 7.05 0.01
CA MET A 1 31.44 6.16 -1.16
C MET A 1 30.15 5.40 -1.44
N GLN A 2 29.42 5.75 -2.50
CA GLN A 2 28.20 5.03 -2.89
C GLN A 2 28.60 3.66 -3.48
N LYS A 3 28.10 2.57 -2.90
CA LYS A 3 28.29 1.21 -3.43
C LYS A 3 27.42 1.07 -4.68
N HIS A 4 27.99 1.29 -5.86
CA HIS A 4 27.32 0.93 -7.11
C HIS A 4 27.29 -0.59 -7.21
N ILE A 5 26.10 -1.18 -7.15
CA ILE A 5 25.90 -2.60 -7.43
C ILE A 5 26.08 -2.78 -8.93
N PHE A 6 27.30 -3.17 -9.35
CA PHE A 6 27.54 -3.64 -10.70
C PHE A 6 26.91 -5.02 -10.84
N GLN A 7 25.71 -5.09 -11.41
CA GLN A 7 25.19 -6.35 -11.90
C GLN A 7 25.99 -6.72 -13.16
N PRO A 8 26.56 -7.94 -13.24
CA PRO A 8 27.29 -8.37 -14.42
C PRO A 8 26.35 -8.34 -15.63
N ILE A 9 26.75 -7.63 -16.69
CA ILE A 9 26.02 -7.60 -17.95
C ILE A 9 26.06 -9.02 -18.52
N PRO A 10 24.92 -9.65 -18.82
CA PRO A 10 24.90 -10.97 -19.44
C PRO A 10 25.66 -10.96 -20.77
N ASP A 11 26.51 -11.96 -21.00
CA ASP A 11 27.24 -12.11 -22.27
C ASP A 11 26.26 -12.40 -23.41
N LEU A 12 25.93 -11.36 -24.18
CA LEU A 12 24.96 -11.40 -25.29
C LEU A 12 25.43 -12.26 -26.47
N ASN A 13 26.72 -12.64 -26.52
CA ASN A 13 27.27 -13.46 -27.59
C ASN A 13 26.88 -14.94 -27.49
N ARG A 14 26.47 -15.39 -26.30
CA ARG A 14 26.05 -16.78 -26.06
C ARG A 14 24.56 -17.02 -26.30
N LEU A 15 23.78 -15.95 -26.51
CA LEU A 15 22.34 -16.05 -26.73
C LEU A 15 22.05 -16.37 -28.20
N GLN A 16 21.24 -17.40 -28.41
CA GLN A 16 20.77 -17.78 -29.74
C GLN A 16 19.98 -16.61 -30.34
N ARG A 17 20.49 -16.03 -31.44
CA ARG A 17 19.85 -14.88 -32.06
C ARG A 17 18.64 -15.35 -32.86
N PRO A 18 17.48 -14.68 -32.75
CA PRO A 18 16.32 -15.09 -33.52
C PRO A 18 16.57 -14.83 -35.00
N ILE A 19 16.36 -15.87 -35.81
CA ILE A 19 16.77 -15.91 -37.23
C ILE A 19 15.77 -15.14 -38.08
N THR A 20 14.46 -15.30 -37.82
CA THR A 20 13.41 -14.62 -38.57
C THR A 20 12.93 -13.36 -37.87
N ARG A 21 12.29 -12.46 -38.63
CA ARG A 21 11.60 -11.29 -38.04
C ARG A 21 10.47 -11.73 -37.10
N GLU A 22 9.81 -12.86 -37.39
CA GLU A 22 8.70 -13.36 -36.57
C GLU A 22 9.23 -13.85 -35.22
N ASP A 23 10.31 -14.63 -35.24
CA ASP A 23 10.95 -15.13 -34.03
C ASP A 23 11.46 -13.99 -33.17
N ARG A 24 12.04 -12.95 -33.79
CA ARG A 24 12.43 -11.73 -33.05
C ARG A 24 11.26 -11.10 -32.32
N LEU A 25 10.10 -10.96 -32.96
CA LEU A 25 8.91 -10.38 -32.33
C LEU A 25 8.36 -11.28 -31.21
N LYS A 26 8.34 -12.60 -31.42
CA LYS A 26 7.95 -13.59 -30.39
C LYS A 26 8.88 -13.52 -29.17
N THR A 27 10.20 -13.47 -29.40
CA THR A 27 11.19 -13.36 -28.31
C THR A 27 11.03 -12.05 -27.53
N ILE A 28 10.79 -10.93 -28.22
CA ILE A 28 10.54 -9.65 -27.55
C ILE A 28 9.29 -9.74 -26.67
N LEU A 29 8.18 -10.26 -27.19
CA LEU A 29 6.94 -10.44 -26.43
C LEU A 29 7.14 -11.35 -25.21
N ALA A 30 7.81 -12.49 -25.38
CA ALA A 30 8.11 -13.42 -24.29
C ALA A 30 8.99 -12.78 -23.20
N ASN A 31 9.96 -11.95 -23.58
CA ASN A 31 10.78 -11.21 -22.63
C ASN A 31 9.95 -10.16 -21.86
N LEU A 32 9.05 -9.45 -22.54
CA LEU A 32 8.15 -8.49 -21.91
C LEU A 32 7.17 -9.19 -20.94
N GLU A 33 6.67 -10.36 -21.30
CA GLU A 33 5.81 -11.18 -20.43
C GLU A 33 6.55 -11.69 -19.20
N LYS A 34 7.78 -12.18 -19.37
CA LYS A 34 8.62 -12.60 -18.26
C LYS A 34 8.87 -11.44 -17.30
N HIS A 35 9.28 -10.29 -17.83
CA HIS A 35 9.49 -9.08 -17.04
C HIS A 35 8.22 -8.66 -16.29
N GLU A 36 7.05 -8.72 -16.95
CA GLU A 36 5.77 -8.43 -16.29
C GLU A 36 5.50 -9.36 -15.10
N GLN A 37 5.72 -10.66 -15.28
CA GLN A 37 5.55 -11.64 -14.19
C GLN A 37 6.51 -11.37 -13.03
N ASP A 38 7.77 -11.05 -13.33
CA ASP A 38 8.78 -10.78 -12.30
C ASP A 38 8.44 -9.49 -11.52
N VAL A 39 8.00 -8.44 -12.20
CA VAL A 39 7.55 -7.20 -11.53
C VAL A 39 6.29 -7.43 -10.70
N LYS A 40 5.30 -8.15 -11.22
CA LYS A 40 4.08 -8.49 -10.45
C LYS A 40 4.42 -9.26 -9.17
N LYS A 41 5.31 -10.24 -9.25
CA LYS A 41 5.80 -10.99 -8.08
C LYS A 41 6.51 -10.06 -7.08
N SER A 42 7.33 -9.13 -7.57
CA SER A 42 8.04 -8.16 -6.73
C SER A 42 7.06 -7.24 -5.98
N ILE A 43 6.04 -6.70 -6.66
CA ILE A 43 5.01 -5.86 -6.04
C ILE A 43 4.25 -6.64 -4.96
N VAL A 44 3.83 -7.88 -5.26
CA VAL A 44 3.12 -8.74 -4.29
C VAL A 44 4.02 -9.07 -3.09
N ALA A 45 5.29 -9.39 -3.31
CA ALA A 45 6.23 -9.67 -2.22
C ALA A 45 6.44 -8.45 -1.32
N GLY A 46 6.61 -7.26 -1.89
CA GLY A 46 6.71 -6.01 -1.15
C GLY A 46 5.43 -5.68 -0.36
N ALA A 47 4.26 -5.95 -0.94
CA ALA A 47 2.97 -5.77 -0.28
C ALA A 47 2.78 -6.73 0.91
N LEU A 48 3.16 -8.00 0.74
CA LEU A 48 3.12 -8.99 1.82
C LEU A 48 4.04 -8.59 2.97
N GLN A 49 5.23 -8.08 2.67
CA GLN A 49 6.15 -7.58 3.69
C GLN A 49 5.54 -6.39 4.45
N LYS A 50 4.96 -5.41 3.75
CA LYS A 50 4.27 -4.27 4.39
C LYS A 50 3.12 -4.72 5.28
N LEU A 51 2.33 -5.68 4.83
CA LEU A 51 1.22 -6.25 5.58
C LEU A 51 1.70 -7.01 6.82
N GLN A 52 2.79 -7.77 6.73
CA GLN A 52 3.40 -8.41 7.90
C GLN A 52 3.91 -7.39 8.92
N THR A 53 4.57 -6.32 8.46
CA THR A 53 5.02 -5.23 9.34
C THR A 53 3.83 -4.50 9.99
N ALA A 54 2.74 -4.28 9.24
CA ALA A 54 1.52 -3.68 9.80
C ALA A 54 0.88 -4.57 10.87
N ARG A 55 0.87 -5.90 10.67
CA ARG A 55 0.40 -6.87 11.66
C ARG A 55 1.24 -6.89 12.92
N GLN A 56 2.57 -6.89 12.78
CA GLN A 56 3.49 -6.83 13.94
C GLN A 56 3.30 -5.54 14.75
N LYS A 57 3.17 -4.40 14.07
CA LYS A 57 2.89 -3.13 14.75
C LYS A 57 1.55 -3.13 15.49
N ALA A 58 0.52 -3.75 14.92
CA ALA A 58 -0.77 -3.89 15.59
C ALA A 58 -0.65 -4.73 16.86
N THR A 59 0.06 -5.87 16.82
CA THR A 59 0.29 -6.71 18.01
C THR A 59 1.11 -6.01 19.09
N ASP A 60 2.08 -5.17 18.72
CA ASP A 60 2.89 -4.41 19.67
C ASP A 60 2.06 -3.32 20.39
N THR A 61 1.03 -2.79 19.72
CA THR A 61 0.15 -1.73 20.27
C THR A 61 -0.87 -2.31 21.26
N ASP A 62 -1.33 -3.55 21.05
CA ASP A 62 -2.23 -4.24 22.00
C ASP A 62 -1.50 -4.66 23.30
N THR A 63 -0.16 -4.75 23.27
CA THR A 63 0.65 -5.05 24.46
C THR A 63 1.01 -3.83 25.31
N THR A 64 0.77 -2.60 24.84
CA THR A 64 0.80 -1.43 25.73
C THR A 64 -0.45 -1.48 26.60
N THR A 65 -0.29 -2.07 27.79
CA THR A 65 -1.21 -1.95 28.91
C THR A 65 -1.64 -0.48 29.00
N ILE A 66 -2.91 -0.22 28.73
CA ILE A 66 -3.55 1.00 29.20
C ILE A 66 -3.50 0.85 30.72
N ASP A 67 -2.45 1.36 31.34
CA ASP A 67 -2.48 1.71 32.76
C ASP A 67 -3.60 2.74 32.86
N HIS A 68 -4.82 2.23 33.07
CA HIS A 68 -5.84 3.01 33.72
C HIS A 68 -5.27 3.31 35.09
N ASP A 69 -4.55 4.43 35.17
CA ASP A 69 -4.34 5.14 36.42
C ASP A 69 -5.72 5.17 37.07
N GLN A 70 -5.88 4.35 38.11
CA GLN A 70 -7.03 4.39 38.99
C GLN A 70 -6.95 5.75 39.68
N GLN A 71 -7.39 6.80 39.00
CA GLN A 71 -7.62 8.07 39.64
C GLN A 71 -8.60 7.79 40.78
N PRO A 72 -8.21 8.04 42.04
CA PRO A 72 -9.12 7.83 43.14
C PRO A 72 -10.37 8.68 42.89
N LEU A 73 -11.53 8.03 42.90
CA LEU A 73 -12.82 8.71 42.81
C LEU A 73 -12.89 9.74 43.94
N ASP A 74 -12.82 11.02 43.58
CA ASP A 74 -12.87 12.14 44.54
C ASP A 74 -14.31 12.31 45.04
N HIS A 75 -14.67 11.50 46.04
CA HIS A 75 -15.98 11.52 46.69
C HIS A 75 -16.31 12.85 47.37
N GLY A 76 -15.34 13.76 47.53
CA GLY A 76 -15.53 15.10 48.10
C GLY A 76 -16.23 16.10 47.16
N ARG A 77 -16.22 15.85 45.84
CA ARG A 77 -16.87 16.72 44.83
C ARG A 77 -18.38 16.48 44.67
N LEU A 78 -18.85 15.28 44.99
CA LEU A 78 -20.28 14.94 44.93
C LEU A 78 -21.16 15.87 45.80
N PRO A 79 -20.89 16.05 47.10
CA PRO A 79 -21.74 16.90 47.95
C PRO A 79 -21.64 18.40 47.63
N SER A 80 -20.52 18.88 47.07
CA SER A 80 -20.38 20.29 46.65
C SER A 80 -21.12 20.59 45.36
N ASN A 81 -21.12 19.66 44.40
CA ASN A 81 -21.90 19.77 43.16
C ASN A 81 -23.42 19.75 43.43
N LEU A 82 -23.90 18.96 44.40
CA LEU A 82 -25.32 18.93 44.79
C LEU A 82 -25.81 20.24 45.43
N ARG A 83 -24.91 21.05 45.97
CA ARG A 83 -25.25 22.36 46.59
C ARG A 83 -25.09 23.53 45.62
N ALA A 84 -24.56 23.32 44.42
CA ALA A 84 -24.34 24.38 43.46
C ALA A 84 -25.65 24.73 42.71
N PRO A 85 -26.01 26.02 42.57
CA PRO A 85 -27.17 26.42 41.78
C PRO A 85 -26.97 26.07 40.30
N TYR A 86 -28.02 25.55 39.66
CA TYR A 86 -28.01 25.19 38.24
C TYR A 86 -27.63 26.40 37.37
N ARG A 87 -26.67 26.19 36.45
CA ARG A 87 -26.30 27.17 35.43
C ARG A 87 -26.57 26.57 34.05
N GLN A 88 -27.35 27.28 33.24
CA GLN A 88 -27.65 26.83 31.88
C GLN A 88 -26.35 26.76 31.06
N GLY A 89 -26.06 25.58 30.51
CA GLY A 89 -24.84 25.31 29.75
C GLY A 89 -23.66 24.77 30.56
N SER A 90 -23.80 24.50 31.86
CA SER A 90 -22.70 23.98 32.69
C SER A 90 -22.34 22.51 32.49
N GLY A 91 -23.03 21.79 31.60
CA GLY A 91 -22.85 20.35 31.41
C GLY A 91 -23.20 19.55 32.67
N ASP A 92 -22.87 18.25 32.66
CA ASP A 92 -22.99 17.39 33.83
C ASP A 92 -21.89 17.75 34.86
N PRO A 93 -22.23 18.25 36.06
CA PRO A 93 -21.25 18.63 37.07
C PRO A 93 -20.50 17.43 37.68
N CYS A 94 -21.01 16.22 37.50
CA CYS A 94 -20.34 14.98 37.90
C CYS A 94 -19.31 14.51 36.87
N MET A 95 -19.32 15.08 35.66
CA MET A 95 -18.30 14.83 34.66
C MET A 95 -17.11 15.77 34.85
N PRO A 96 -15.86 15.29 34.74
CA PRO A 96 -14.71 16.17 34.73
C PRO A 96 -14.85 17.19 33.60
N TYR A 97 -14.44 18.44 33.84
CA TYR A 97 -14.43 19.46 32.80
C TYR A 97 -13.50 19.01 31.66
N ILE A 98 -14.08 18.72 30.50
CA ILE A 98 -13.37 18.41 29.28
C ILE A 98 -13.20 19.72 28.51
N ASP A 99 -11.95 20.15 28.32
CA ASP A 99 -11.67 21.29 27.46
C ASP A 99 -12.01 20.91 26.01
N PRO A 100 -12.98 21.59 25.36
CA PRO A 100 -13.40 21.25 24.00
C PRO A 100 -12.27 21.39 22.97
N ARG A 101 -11.22 22.18 23.25
CA ARG A 101 -10.03 22.24 22.39
C ARG A 101 -9.21 20.95 22.46
N ARG A 102 -9.10 20.36 23.66
CA ARG A 102 -8.45 19.07 23.87
C ARG A 102 -9.26 17.92 23.30
N LEU A 103 -10.60 18.01 23.34
CA LEU A 103 -11.46 17.03 22.70
C LEU A 103 -11.32 17.06 21.18
N ALA A 104 -11.27 18.25 20.56
CA ALA A 104 -11.03 18.38 19.12
C ALA A 104 -9.64 17.88 18.69
N GLU A 105 -8.61 18.09 19.52
CA GLU A 105 -7.26 17.54 19.29
C GLU A 105 -7.24 16.00 19.44
N ALA A 106 -7.98 15.44 20.39
CA ALA A 106 -8.11 14.00 20.61
C ALA A 106 -8.96 13.33 19.51
N ASP A 107 -10.09 13.91 19.14
CA ASP A 107 -10.97 13.41 18.08
C ASP A 107 -10.29 13.49 16.70
N ALA A 108 -9.51 14.55 16.43
CA ALA A 108 -8.71 14.63 15.20
C ALA A 108 -7.55 13.61 15.17
N ALA A 109 -7.08 13.16 16.34
CA ALA A 109 -6.06 12.12 16.46
C ALA A 109 -6.66 10.69 16.38
N GLU A 110 -7.89 10.49 16.86
CA GLU A 110 -8.60 9.20 16.87
C GLU A 110 -9.52 8.96 15.67
N GLN A 111 -9.86 9.98 14.87
CA GLN A 111 -10.67 9.81 13.65
C GLN A 111 -9.91 8.97 12.61
N ALA A 112 -10.08 7.65 12.75
CA ALA A 112 -9.90 6.58 11.79
C ALA A 112 -8.74 6.78 10.80
N ARG A 113 -7.50 6.65 11.30
CA ARG A 113 -6.41 6.20 10.41
C ARG A 113 -6.88 4.89 9.78
N ALA A 114 -7.07 4.88 8.46
CA ALA A 114 -7.45 3.70 7.70
C ALA A 114 -6.59 2.51 8.13
N ASP A 115 -7.20 1.34 8.31
CA ASP A 115 -6.52 0.12 8.77
C ASP A 115 -5.20 -0.04 7.99
N PRO A 116 -4.04 0.00 8.65
CA PRO A 116 -2.75 -0.06 7.99
C PRO A 116 -2.56 -1.34 7.17
N GLN A 117 -3.28 -2.42 7.52
CA GLN A 117 -3.30 -3.65 6.72
C GLN A 117 -4.06 -3.44 5.40
N LEU A 118 -5.24 -2.82 5.46
CA LEU A 118 -6.04 -2.49 4.29
C LEU A 118 -5.32 -1.48 3.38
N ALA A 119 -4.67 -0.47 3.95
CA ALA A 119 -3.91 0.52 3.20
C ALA A 119 -2.77 -0.12 2.39
N ALA A 120 -2.02 -1.06 2.99
CA ALA A 120 -0.95 -1.78 2.30
C ALA A 120 -1.46 -2.62 1.11
N VAL A 121 -2.64 -3.24 1.24
CA VAL A 121 -3.26 -4.01 0.16
C VAL A 121 -3.75 -3.09 -0.96
N LEU A 122 -4.42 -2.00 -0.63
CA LEU A 122 -4.93 -1.04 -1.61
C LEU A 122 -3.80 -0.40 -2.43
N GLU A 123 -2.69 -0.04 -1.78
CA GLU A 123 -1.50 0.50 -2.45
C GLU A 123 -0.95 -0.51 -3.47
N ALA A 124 -0.84 -1.79 -3.09
CA ALA A 124 -0.34 -2.83 -3.97
C ALA A 124 -1.26 -3.08 -5.17
N VAL A 125 -2.58 -3.08 -4.96
CA VAL A 125 -3.56 -3.21 -6.05
C VAL A 125 -3.48 -2.03 -7.01
N ALA A 126 -3.31 -0.82 -6.51
CA ALA A 126 -3.13 0.37 -7.36
C ALA A 126 -1.87 0.24 -8.22
N GLN A 127 -0.74 -0.12 -7.61
CA GLN A 127 0.54 -0.32 -8.31
C GLN A 127 0.44 -1.40 -9.39
N LEU A 128 -0.24 -2.52 -9.10
CA LEU A 128 -0.49 -3.57 -10.08
C LEU A 128 -1.28 -3.07 -11.28
N ARG A 129 -2.37 -2.32 -11.05
CA ARG A 129 -3.23 -1.80 -12.13
C ARG A 129 -2.51 -0.78 -13.02
N GLU A 130 -1.74 0.12 -12.40
CA GLU A 130 -0.93 1.09 -13.13
C GLU A 130 0.11 0.39 -14.00
N TYR A 131 0.80 -0.60 -13.41
CA TYR A 131 1.79 -1.37 -14.14
C TYR A 131 1.19 -2.16 -15.30
N GLU A 132 0.05 -2.83 -15.10
CA GLU A 132 -0.65 -3.57 -16.16
C GLU A 132 -1.05 -2.67 -17.33
N THR A 133 -1.51 -1.44 -17.03
CA THR A 133 -1.86 -0.46 -18.05
C THR A 133 -0.63 -0.08 -18.88
N CYS A 134 0.51 0.19 -18.23
CA CYS A 134 1.76 0.53 -18.90
C CYS A 134 2.34 -0.66 -19.69
N ALA A 135 2.31 -1.86 -19.11
CA ALA A 135 2.79 -3.09 -19.74
C ALA A 135 1.97 -3.42 -21.00
N GLY A 136 0.64 -3.26 -20.94
CA GLY A 136 -0.24 -3.43 -22.09
C GLY A 136 0.12 -2.49 -23.24
N ARG A 137 0.28 -1.20 -22.95
CA ARG A 137 0.70 -0.18 -23.94
C ARG A 137 2.08 -0.49 -24.55
N ALA A 138 3.00 -1.01 -23.75
CA ALA A 138 4.34 -1.37 -24.23
C ALA A 138 4.35 -2.60 -25.16
N LYS A 139 3.45 -3.57 -24.96
CA LYS A 139 3.34 -4.78 -25.79
C LYS A 139 2.60 -4.55 -27.11
N GLU A 140 1.60 -3.67 -27.09
CA GLU A 140 0.71 -3.39 -28.23
C GLU A 140 1.42 -3.22 -29.59
N PRO A 141 2.52 -2.42 -29.73
CA PRO A 141 3.19 -2.26 -31.02
C PRO A 141 3.78 -3.56 -31.55
N TYR A 142 4.31 -4.43 -30.68
CA TYR A 142 4.91 -5.71 -31.06
C TYR A 142 3.85 -6.74 -31.45
N ILE A 143 2.71 -6.73 -30.75
CA ILE A 143 1.54 -7.56 -31.10
C ILE A 143 1.05 -7.18 -32.51
N LYS A 144 0.80 -5.88 -32.75
CA LYS A 144 0.36 -5.38 -34.07
C LYS A 144 1.39 -5.68 -35.17
N ALA A 145 2.69 -5.58 -34.86
CA ALA A 145 3.74 -5.92 -35.82
C ALA A 145 3.74 -7.41 -36.17
N LEU A 146 3.52 -8.29 -35.18
CA LEU A 146 3.45 -9.74 -35.37
C LEU A 146 2.21 -10.13 -36.21
N GLU A 147 1.07 -9.51 -35.94
CA GLU A 147 -0.16 -9.71 -36.72
C GLU A 147 0.02 -9.30 -38.18
N ARG A 148 0.60 -8.12 -38.44
CA ARG A 148 0.91 -7.67 -39.82
C ARG A 148 1.84 -8.63 -40.53
N GLN A 149 2.87 -9.13 -39.84
CA GLN A 149 3.81 -10.07 -40.45
C GLN A 149 3.13 -11.40 -40.81
N ARG A 150 2.28 -11.93 -39.94
CA ARG A 150 1.49 -13.13 -40.23
C ARG A 150 0.50 -12.91 -41.37
N ALA A 151 -0.10 -11.73 -41.47
CA ALA A 151 -0.97 -11.37 -42.58
C ALA A 151 -0.20 -11.32 -43.91
N GLN A 152 1.01 -10.76 -43.93
CA GLN A 152 1.88 -10.73 -45.11
C GLN A 152 2.26 -12.14 -45.57
N GLN A 153 2.66 -13.03 -44.66
CA GLN A 153 2.98 -14.42 -44.97
C GLN A 153 1.77 -15.20 -45.51
N ARG A 154 0.57 -14.96 -44.97
CA ARG A 154 -0.68 -15.58 -45.46
C ARG A 154 -1.13 -15.04 -46.82
N ALA A 155 -0.80 -13.79 -47.13
CA ALA A 155 -1.14 -13.13 -48.39
C ALA A 155 -0.23 -13.53 -49.56
N GLY A 156 0.76 -14.41 -49.35
CA GLY A 156 1.54 -15.02 -50.43
C GLY A 156 2.38 -14.03 -51.24
N TRP A 157 3.10 -13.12 -50.57
CA TRP A 157 4.18 -12.32 -51.16
C TRP A 157 5.54 -12.86 -50.74
#